data_AF-A0A060C2A5-F1
#
_entry.id   AF-A0A060C2A5-F1
#
_cell.length_a   1.000
_cell.length_b   1.000
_cell.length_c   1.000
_cell.angle_alpha   90.00
_cell.angle_beta   90.00
_cell.angle_gamma   90.00
#
_symmetry.space_group_name_H-M   'P 1'
#
loop_
_entity.id
_entity.type
_entity.pdbx_description
1 polymer ?
#
loop_
_entity_poly.entity_id
_entity_poly.type
_entity_poly.pdbx_seq_one_letter_code
_entity_poly.pdbx_strand_id
1 'polypeptide(L)' 'MLAGLPQAPTAYDPINHPEAARERQHTVLRLMANQHLISEETAVKAGEEGLHLNP' A
#
# COMPACT_ATOMS: atom_id res chain seq x y z
N MET A 1 -27.80 -1.05 -8.17
CA MET A 1 -27.05 -1.60 -7.02
C MET A 1 -25.64 -1.89 -7.52
N LEU A 2 -24.68 -1.04 -7.19
CA LEU A 2 -23.30 -1.13 -7.69
C LEU A 2 -22.56 -2.22 -6.91
N ALA A 3 -22.02 -3.16 -7.68
CA ALA A 3 -21.39 -4.38 -7.23
C ALA A 3 -20.10 -4.16 -6.43
N GLY A 4 -19.87 -5.01 -5.44
CA GLY A 4 -18.54 -5.54 -5.16
C GLY A 4 -17.51 -4.61 -4.52
N LEU A 5 -17.89 -3.76 -3.55
CA LEU A 5 -16.91 -3.29 -2.58
C LEU A 5 -16.31 -4.53 -1.89
N PRO A 6 -15.00 -4.82 -2.02
CA PRO A 6 -14.39 -5.92 -1.29
C PRO A 6 -14.66 -5.71 0.19
N GLN A 7 -15.20 -6.75 0.84
CA GLN A 7 -15.46 -6.78 2.27
C GLN A 7 -14.17 -6.34 3.00
N ALA A 8 -14.29 -5.23 3.74
CA ALA A 8 -13.25 -4.55 4.55
C ALA A 8 -12.24 -3.63 3.82
N PRO A 9 -12.65 -2.40 3.43
CA PRO A 9 -11.71 -1.30 3.23
C PRO A 9 -10.99 -0.86 4.53
N THR A 10 -11.45 -1.32 5.70
CA THR A 10 -10.98 -0.88 7.03
C THR A 10 -9.78 -1.66 7.59
N ALA A 11 -9.49 -2.87 7.11
CA ALA A 11 -8.45 -3.73 7.68
C ALA A 11 -7.02 -3.20 7.45
N TYR A 12 -6.86 -2.30 6.47
CA TYR A 12 -5.59 -1.66 6.13
C TYR A 12 -5.75 -0.13 6.08
N ASP A 13 -6.77 0.38 6.77
CA ASP A 13 -7.00 1.81 6.87
C ASP A 13 -5.74 2.44 7.51
N PRO A 14 -4.97 3.24 6.77
CA PRO A 14 -3.68 3.70 7.24
C PRO A 14 -3.80 4.76 8.33
N ILE A 15 -5.01 5.28 8.55
CA ILE A 15 -5.37 6.16 9.66
C ILE A 15 -5.53 5.37 10.96
N ASN A 16 -6.17 4.20 10.90
CA ASN A 16 -6.47 3.39 12.09
C ASN A 16 -5.37 2.37 12.42
N HIS A 17 -4.62 1.89 11.42
CA HIS A 17 -3.56 0.89 11.57
C HIS A 17 -2.31 1.20 10.73
N PRO A 18 -1.52 2.23 11.10
CA PRO A 18 -0.38 2.69 10.31
C PRO A 18 0.72 1.63 10.16
N GLU A 19 0.90 0.75 11.16
CA GLU A 19 1.88 -0.34 11.10
C GLU A 19 1.49 -1.42 10.08
N ALA A 20 0.23 -1.88 10.12
CA ALA A 20 -0.29 -2.89 9.19
C ALA A 20 -0.37 -2.34 7.76
N ALA A 21 -0.68 -1.05 7.60
CA ALA A 21 -0.67 -0.39 6.31
C ALA A 21 0.74 -0.29 5.72
N ARG A 22 1.76 0.02 6.54
CA ARG A 22 3.16 0.06 6.10
C ARG A 22 3.66 -1.32 5.66
N GLU A 23 3.40 -2.37 6.43
CA GLU A 23 3.80 -3.74 6.07
C GLU A 23 3.17 -4.17 4.73
N ARG A 24 1.89 -3.83 4.54
CA ARG A 24 1.18 -4.12 3.29
C ARG A 24 1.71 -3.29 2.12
N GLN A 25 1.98 -2.01 2.34
CA GLN A 25 2.59 -1.14 1.33
C GLN A 25 3.94 -1.70 0.87
N HIS A 26 4.82 -2.08 1.80
CA HIS A 26 6.11 -2.70 1.49
C HIS A 26 5.94 -3.99 0.69
N THR A 27 4.96 -4.82 1.06
CA THR A 27 4.64 -6.05 0.32
C THR A 27 4.23 -5.74 -1.12
N VAL A 28 3.35 -4.76 -1.33
CA VAL A 28 2.90 -4.35 -2.67
C VAL A 28 4.05 -3.77 -3.48
N LEU A 29 4.86 -2.86 -2.92
CA LEU A 29 6.01 -2.25 -3.59
C LEU A 29 7.03 -3.30 -4.03
N ARG A 30 7.32 -4.29 -3.16
CA ARG A 30 8.19 -5.42 -3.52
C ARG A 30 7.61 -6.27 -4.65
N LEU A 31 6.31 -6.54 -4.63
CA LEU A 31 5.64 -7.26 -5.72
C LEU A 31 5.65 -6.47 -7.04
N MET A 32 5.54 -5.14 -6.98
CA MET A 32 5.62 -4.28 -8.16
C MET A 32 7.04 -4.27 -8.74
N ALA A 33 8.08 -4.21 -7.90
CA ALA A 33 9.46 -4.31 -8.34
C ALA A 33 9.76 -5.68 -9.00
N ASN A 34 9.29 -6.76 -8.40
CA ASN A 34 9.41 -8.12 -8.95
C ASN A 34 8.73 -8.28 -10.31
N GLN A 35 7.61 -7.59 -10.54
CA GLN A 35 6.91 -7.56 -11.82
C GLN A 35 7.49 -6.55 -12.81
N HIS A 36 8.59 -5.87 -12.45
CA HIS A 36 9.26 -4.84 -13.24
C HIS A 36 8.34 -3.65 -13.58
N LEU A 37 7.30 -3.43 -12.76
CA LEU A 37 6.41 -2.27 -12.87
C LEU A 37 7.07 -1.00 -12.35
N ILE A 38 7.97 -1.15 -11.37
CA ILE A 38 8.79 -0.08 -10.79
C ILE A 38 10.22 -0.59 -10.58
N SER A 39 11.18 0.32 -10.45
CA SER A 39 12.54 -0.04 -10.04
C SER A 39 12.62 -0.34 -8.54
N GLU A 40 13.61 -1.11 -8.12
CA GLU A 40 13.86 -1.35 -6.68
C GLU A 40 14.09 -0.05 -5.92
N GLU A 41 14.77 0.93 -6.53
CA GLU A 41 14.98 2.25 -5.92
C GLU A 41 13.65 2.98 -5.70
N THR A 42 12.74 2.89 -6.66
CA THR A 42 11.38 3.46 -6.54
C THR A 42 10.58 2.76 -5.44
N ALA A 43 10.72 1.43 -5.32
CA ALA A 43 10.07 0.66 -4.26
C ALA A 43 10.56 1.05 -2.86
N VAL A 44 11.86 1.30 -2.71
CA VAL A 44 12.45 1.77 -1.44
C VAL A 44 11.99 3.18 -1.11
N LYS A 45 12.12 4.13 -2.06
CA LYS A 45 11.66 5.51 -1.87
C LYS A 45 10.18 5.59 -1.50
N ALA A 46 9.32 4.86 -2.21
CA ALA A 46 7.88 4.86 -1.94
C ALA A 46 7.52 4.24 -0.56
N GLY A 47 8.34 3.33 -0.04
CA GLY A 47 8.19 2.80 1.32
C GLY A 47 8.64 3.79 2.40
N GLU A 48 9.68 4.59 2.10
CA GLU A 48 10.19 5.65 2.98
C GLU A 48 9.31 6.91 2.99
N GLU A 49 8.66 7.23 1.87
CA GLU A 49 7.86 8.45 1.71
C GLU A 49 6.61 8.48 2.61
N GLY A 50 6.32 7.40 3.32
CA GLY A 50 5.17 7.29 4.22
C GLY A 50 3.86 7.31 3.43
N LEU A 51 2.80 6.72 3.99
CA LEU A 51 1.50 6.85 3.36
C LEU A 51 1.07 8.32 3.43
N HIS A 52 1.18 9.04 2.31
CA HIS A 52 0.50 10.31 2.08
C HIS A 52 -1.01 10.04 2.09
N LEU A 53 -1.57 9.92 3.29
CA LEU A 53 -2.99 9.88 3.56
C LEU A 53 -3.54 11.26 3.27
N ASN A 54 -4.09 11.46 2.07
CA ASN A 54 -4.97 12.59 1.85
C ASN A 54 -6.25 12.37 2.67
N PRO A 55 -6.61 13.32 3.56
CA PRO A 55 -7.80 13.24 4.41
C PRO A 55 -9.10 13.30 3.61
#